data_AF-A0A3P9MPH1-F1
#
_entry.id   AF-A0A3P9MPH1-F1
#
_cell.length_a   1.000
_cell.length_b   1.000
_cell.length_c   1.000
_cell.angle_alpha   90.00
_cell.angle_beta   90.00
_cell.angle_gamma   90.00
#
_symmetry.space_group_name_H-M   'P 1'
#
loop_
_entity.id
_entity.type
_entity.pdbx_description
1 polymer ?
#
loop_
_entity_poly.entity_id
_entity_poly.type
_entity_poly.pdbx_seq_one_letter_code
_entity_poly.pdbx_strand_id
1 'polypeptide(L)'
;MFQPVFIPPLLQVRQTSTEMGCFGFLKIMMFIFNGIIFLAGAAILGVGIWVKVDSSSILGFLGKLPDAPSEFNQVLNVGYLLIAIGALLVLIGFLGCCGASKENKCMLLLFFIIILLVFIAEVAGAIVILAFRPLVDKLLQKAGLNAVASIQMEYGKNPDLTGLWNSTMTTLQCCGFNNYSDFNNSDYYNKTKGYPPQCCSSPQPPCNQTMAETKGVIGCFSKFKKLIDDNSVVIVGVALGIAALEICAMVVSMFLYCRIQSTVG
;
A
#
# COMPACT_ATOMS: atom_id res chain seq x y z
N MET A 1 22.64 57.36 10.49
CA MET A 1 21.63 57.64 11.53
C MET A 1 20.49 56.64 11.34
N PHE A 2 20.66 55.40 11.82
CA PHE A 2 19.60 54.39 11.89
C PHE A 2 19.47 54.04 13.37
N GLN A 3 18.35 54.42 13.97
CA GLN A 3 18.07 54.12 15.38
C GLN A 3 17.76 52.62 15.53
N PRO A 4 18.23 51.97 16.61
CA PRO A 4 17.77 50.63 16.94
C PRO A 4 16.29 50.70 17.36
N VAL A 5 15.44 49.92 16.70
CA VAL A 5 14.04 49.70 17.09
C VAL A 5 14.03 49.02 18.46
N PHE A 6 13.68 49.77 19.50
CA PHE A 6 13.54 49.26 20.87
C PHE A 6 12.20 48.51 20.96
N ILE A 7 12.23 47.19 20.78
CA ILE A 7 11.05 46.34 20.97
C ILE A 7 10.77 46.26 22.48
N PRO A 8 9.55 46.60 22.97
CA PRO A 8 9.26 46.58 24.40
C PRO A 8 9.32 45.14 24.96
N PRO A 9 9.83 44.93 26.19
CA PRO A 9 10.04 43.61 26.80
C PRO A 9 8.78 42.73 26.85
N LEU A 10 7.60 43.34 27.03
CA LEU A 10 6.31 42.63 27.07
C LEU A 10 5.90 42.01 25.72
N LEU A 11 6.34 42.57 24.58
CA LEU A 11 6.10 41.99 23.25
C LEU A 11 7.06 40.82 22.96
N GLN A 12 8.31 40.89 23.43
CA GLN A 12 9.25 39.77 23.38
C GLN A 12 8.82 38.59 24.28
N VAL A 13 8.27 38.87 25.48
CA VAL A 13 7.76 37.84 26.38
C VAL A 13 6.49 37.16 25.82
N ARG A 14 5.62 37.91 25.14
CA ARG A 14 4.40 37.36 24.51
C ARG A 14 4.69 36.58 23.22
N GLN A 15 5.70 36.98 22.45
CA GLN A 15 6.22 36.19 21.32
C GLN A 15 6.86 34.88 21.82
N THR A 16 7.69 34.93 22.86
CA THR A 16 8.35 33.73 23.40
C THR A 16 7.38 32.74 24.05
N SER A 17 6.31 33.19 24.73
CA SER A 17 5.28 32.29 25.31
C SER A 17 4.40 31.60 24.25
N THR A 18 4.07 32.28 23.15
CA THR A 18 3.26 31.70 22.06
C THR A 18 4.11 30.79 21.17
N GLU A 19 5.39 31.13 20.94
CA GLU A 19 6.35 30.30 20.22
C GLU A 19 6.72 29.01 20.99
N MET A 20 6.87 29.08 22.32
CA MET A 20 7.12 27.89 23.15
C MET A 20 5.93 26.91 23.14
N GLY A 21 4.69 27.42 23.15
CA GLY A 21 3.48 26.60 23.05
C GLY A 21 3.32 25.94 21.67
N CYS A 22 3.58 26.69 20.60
CA CYS A 22 3.51 26.17 19.23
C CYS A 22 4.56 25.09 18.95
N PHE A 23 5.82 25.31 19.36
CA PHE A 23 6.89 24.33 19.21
C PHE A 23 6.59 23.03 19.96
N GLY A 24 6.12 23.12 21.21
CA GLY A 24 5.69 21.96 22.00
C GLY A 24 4.51 21.22 21.37
N PHE A 25 3.50 21.94 20.89
CA PHE A 25 2.34 21.36 20.20
C PHE A 25 2.75 20.61 18.94
N LEU A 26 3.59 21.20 18.08
CA LEU A 26 4.08 20.57 16.85
C LEU A 26 4.90 19.31 17.15
N LYS A 27 5.74 19.34 18.20
CA LYS A 27 6.51 18.18 18.66
C LYS A 27 5.61 17.03 19.10
N ILE A 28 4.58 17.34 19.91
CA ILE A 28 3.62 16.34 20.40
C ILE A 28 2.79 15.76 19.24
N MET A 29 2.28 16.61 18.36
CA MET A 29 1.55 16.17 17.17
C MET A 29 2.41 15.27 16.29
N MET A 30 3.65 15.68 15.99
CA MET A 30 4.57 14.88 15.20
C MET A 30 4.86 13.53 15.85
N PHE A 31 5.04 13.48 17.17
CA PHE A 31 5.24 12.23 17.91
C PHE A 31 4.01 11.30 17.80
N ILE A 32 2.80 11.83 18.01
CA ILE A 32 1.56 11.03 17.98
C ILE A 32 1.30 10.49 16.57
N PHE A 33 1.30 11.36 15.55
CA PHE A 33 1.01 10.93 14.18
C PHE A 33 2.04 9.92 13.66
N ASN A 34 3.34 10.17 13.86
CA ASN A 34 4.38 9.22 13.44
C ASN A 34 4.37 7.93 14.28
N GLY A 35 3.94 7.99 15.54
CA GLY A 35 3.71 6.81 16.38
C GLY A 35 2.60 5.92 15.83
N ILE A 36 1.48 6.51 15.39
CA ILE A 36 0.39 5.77 14.74
C ILE A 36 0.88 5.14 13.43
N ILE A 37 1.61 5.89 12.61
CA ILE A 37 2.19 5.40 11.35
C ILE A 37 3.15 4.23 11.61
N PHE A 38 3.99 4.33 12.64
CA PHE A 38 4.90 3.26 13.03
C PHE A 38 4.15 1.97 13.40
N LEU A 39 3.12 2.07 14.24
CA LEU A 39 2.32 0.91 14.66
C LEU A 39 1.56 0.29 13.48
N ALA A 40 0.97 1.11 12.61
CA ALA A 40 0.31 0.63 11.40
C ALA A 40 1.32 -0.04 10.45
N GLY A 41 2.49 0.55 10.26
CA GLY A 41 3.59 -0.01 9.47
C GLY A 41 4.07 -1.36 10.01
N ALA A 42 4.21 -1.48 11.33
CA ALA A 42 4.61 -2.73 11.97
C ALA A 42 3.57 -3.83 11.78
N ALA A 43 2.28 -3.50 11.86
CA ALA A 43 1.20 -4.43 11.58
C ALA A 43 1.20 -4.88 10.10
N ILE A 44 1.33 -3.95 9.16
CA ILE A 44 1.41 -4.25 7.72
C ILE A 44 2.63 -5.12 7.41
N LEU A 45 3.79 -4.80 8.00
CA LEU A 45 5.01 -5.58 7.85
C LEU A 45 4.83 -7.00 8.39
N GLY A 46 4.21 -7.14 9.57
CA GLY A 46 3.88 -8.44 10.16
C GLY A 46 2.98 -9.28 9.25
N VAL A 47 1.92 -8.69 8.69
CA VAL A 47 1.05 -9.36 7.72
C VAL A 47 1.82 -9.72 6.45
N GLY A 48 2.68 -8.84 5.93
CA GLY A 48 3.51 -9.12 4.76
C GLY A 48 4.46 -10.30 4.97
N ILE A 49 5.12 -10.35 6.13
CA ILE A 49 5.99 -11.47 6.51
C ILE A 49 5.17 -12.75 6.67
N TRP A 50 4.02 -12.69 7.35
CA TRP A 50 3.11 -13.83 7.53
C TRP A 50 2.71 -14.44 6.19
N VAL A 51 2.19 -13.61 5.28
CA VAL A 51 1.81 -14.01 3.91
C VAL A 51 2.99 -14.67 3.19
N LYS A 52 4.21 -14.15 3.36
CA LYS A 52 5.39 -14.67 2.67
C LYS A 52 5.91 -15.99 3.27
N VAL A 53 5.88 -16.14 4.59
CA VAL A 53 6.39 -17.32 5.30
C VAL A 53 5.49 -18.52 5.07
N ASP A 54 4.17 -18.36 5.16
CA ASP A 54 3.22 -19.45 4.88
C ASP A 54 3.38 -19.94 3.43
N SER A 55 3.54 -19.01 2.48
CA SER A 55 3.84 -19.31 1.07
C SER A 55 5.19 -20.03 0.85
N SER A 56 6.16 -19.87 1.76
CA SER A 56 7.53 -20.39 1.61
C SER A 56 7.68 -21.86 2.01
N SER A 57 6.81 -22.36 2.89
CA SER A 57 6.78 -23.78 3.29
C SER A 57 6.49 -24.73 2.12
N ILE A 58 5.81 -24.24 1.08
CA ILE A 58 5.54 -24.98 -0.16
C ILE A 58 6.68 -24.79 -1.19
N LEU A 59 7.31 -23.61 -1.21
CA LEU A 59 8.42 -23.28 -2.12
C LEU A 59 9.71 -24.06 -1.80
N GLY A 60 9.97 -24.35 -0.51
CA GLY A 60 11.08 -25.20 -0.07
C GLY A 60 10.98 -26.67 -0.54
N PHE A 61 9.78 -27.12 -0.94
CA PHE A 61 9.57 -28.45 -1.50
C PHE A 61 9.75 -28.49 -3.02
N LEU A 62 9.52 -27.35 -3.71
CA LEU A 62 9.63 -27.21 -5.17
C LEU A 62 11.00 -26.71 -5.65
N GLY A 63 11.79 -26.06 -4.78
CA GLY A 63 13.17 -25.64 -5.06
C GLY A 63 14.20 -26.77 -5.21
N LYS A 64 13.76 -28.03 -5.20
CA LYS A 64 14.61 -29.21 -5.50
C LYS A 64 14.60 -29.62 -6.99
N LEU A 65 13.88 -28.88 -7.84
CA LEU A 65 13.92 -29.08 -9.28
C LEU A 65 14.85 -28.03 -9.91
N PRO A 66 15.93 -28.45 -10.61
CA PRO A 66 16.68 -27.54 -11.46
C PRO A 66 15.75 -27.10 -12.60
N ASP A 67 15.83 -25.83 -13.00
CA ASP A 67 15.07 -25.22 -14.10
C ASP A 67 13.70 -24.59 -13.75
N ALA A 68 13.66 -23.71 -12.74
CA ALA A 68 12.51 -22.82 -12.53
C ALA A 68 12.54 -21.60 -13.48
N PRO A 69 11.52 -21.38 -14.34
CA PRO A 69 11.44 -20.22 -15.22
C PRO A 69 11.08 -18.93 -14.47
N SER A 70 11.45 -17.79 -15.05
CA SER A 70 11.32 -16.41 -14.54
C SER A 70 9.89 -15.88 -14.31
N GLU A 71 8.88 -16.76 -14.35
CA GLU A 71 7.45 -16.42 -14.26
C GLU A 71 6.85 -16.61 -12.85
N PHE A 72 7.63 -17.12 -11.89
CA PHE A 72 7.22 -17.26 -10.48
C PHE A 72 7.15 -15.93 -9.68
N ASN A 73 7.43 -14.79 -10.31
CA ASN A 73 7.54 -13.48 -9.68
C ASN A 73 6.19 -12.80 -9.31
N GLN A 74 5.03 -13.29 -9.75
CA GLN A 74 3.76 -12.56 -9.54
C GLN A 74 3.15 -12.69 -8.14
N VAL A 75 3.01 -13.92 -7.63
CA VAL A 75 2.43 -14.16 -6.29
C VAL A 75 3.41 -13.74 -5.20
N LEU A 76 4.70 -13.83 -5.48
CA LEU A 76 5.77 -13.30 -4.65
C LEU A 76 5.65 -11.78 -4.44
N ASN A 77 5.14 -11.04 -5.43
CA ASN A 77 5.18 -9.58 -5.44
C ASN A 77 4.27 -8.89 -4.42
N VAL A 78 3.07 -9.42 -4.12
CA VAL A 78 2.14 -8.74 -3.20
C VAL A 78 2.67 -8.79 -1.77
N GLY A 79 3.15 -9.95 -1.31
CA GLY A 79 3.78 -10.09 0.01
C GLY A 79 5.04 -9.21 0.15
N TYR A 80 5.91 -9.20 -0.87
CA TYR A 80 7.08 -8.31 -0.88
C TYR A 80 6.71 -6.83 -0.90
N LEU A 81 5.62 -6.45 -1.57
CA LEU A 81 5.10 -5.08 -1.57
C LEU A 81 4.59 -4.68 -0.19
N LEU A 82 3.84 -5.55 0.51
CA LEU A 82 3.43 -5.32 1.90
C LEU A 82 4.64 -5.18 2.83
N ILE A 83 5.66 -6.03 2.67
CA ILE A 83 6.91 -5.94 3.44
C ILE A 83 7.62 -4.62 3.16
N ALA A 84 7.76 -4.23 1.89
CA ALA A 84 8.44 -2.99 1.50
C ALA A 84 7.71 -1.75 2.02
N ILE A 85 6.40 -1.66 1.84
CA ILE A 85 5.58 -0.55 2.36
C ILE A 85 5.61 -0.55 3.89
N GLY A 86 5.39 -1.69 4.54
CA GLY A 86 5.41 -1.81 6.00
C GLY A 86 6.74 -1.38 6.60
N ALA A 87 7.86 -1.84 6.03
CA ALA A 87 9.20 -1.44 6.46
C ALA A 87 9.46 0.05 6.25
N LEU A 88 9.03 0.63 5.13
CA LEU A 88 9.13 2.06 4.88
C LEU A 88 8.32 2.87 5.92
N LEU A 89 7.08 2.47 6.21
CA LEU A 89 6.23 3.10 7.23
C LEU A 89 6.83 3.01 8.64
N VAL A 90 7.40 1.86 9.00
CA VAL A 90 8.14 1.69 10.26
C VAL A 90 9.34 2.63 10.32
N LEU A 91 10.11 2.73 9.24
CA LEU A 91 11.29 3.60 9.18
C LEU A 91 10.92 5.08 9.32
N ILE A 92 9.97 5.58 8.53
CA ILE A 92 9.54 6.99 8.61
C ILE A 92 8.90 7.30 9.97
N GLY A 93 8.08 6.40 10.50
CA GLY A 93 7.44 6.56 11.80
C GLY A 93 8.46 6.60 12.94
N PHE A 94 9.47 5.72 12.90
CA PHE A 94 10.57 5.72 13.87
C PHE A 94 11.40 7.01 13.80
N LEU A 95 11.77 7.45 12.59
CA LEU A 95 12.57 8.67 12.40
C LEU A 95 11.79 9.92 12.81
N GLY A 96 10.51 10.03 12.46
CA GLY A 96 9.67 11.17 12.84
C GLY A 96 9.45 11.25 14.35
N CYS A 97 9.14 10.11 14.99
CA CYS A 97 8.92 10.00 16.43
C CYS A 97 10.20 10.28 17.23
N CYS A 98 11.31 9.59 16.90
CA CYS A 98 12.58 9.78 17.59
C CYS A 98 13.24 11.13 17.27
N GLY A 99 13.13 11.61 16.03
CA GLY A 99 13.67 12.90 15.61
C GLY A 99 13.02 14.05 16.37
N ALA A 100 11.69 14.02 16.52
CA ALA A 100 10.97 14.97 17.35
C ALA A 100 11.35 14.81 18.83
N SER A 101 11.21 13.62 19.42
CA SER A 101 11.42 13.43 20.86
C SER A 101 12.84 13.71 21.33
N LYS A 102 13.85 13.25 20.58
CA LYS A 102 15.28 13.39 20.92
C LYS A 102 15.90 14.69 20.39
N GLU A 103 15.11 15.52 19.70
CA GLU A 103 15.58 16.75 19.06
C GLU A 103 16.83 16.52 18.18
N ASN A 104 16.88 15.36 17.51
CA ASN A 104 18.02 14.98 16.69
C ASN A 104 17.85 15.51 15.26
N LYS A 105 18.64 16.54 14.93
CA LYS A 105 18.69 17.19 13.61
C LYS A 105 18.88 16.21 12.46
N CYS A 106 19.76 15.22 12.62
CA CYS A 106 20.04 14.23 11.57
C CYS A 106 18.82 13.35 11.31
N MET A 107 18.12 12.90 12.36
CA MET A 107 16.89 12.10 12.21
C MET A 107 15.75 12.90 11.57
N LEU A 108 15.58 14.18 11.94
CA LEU A 108 14.58 15.07 11.31
C LEU A 108 14.89 15.32 9.83
N LEU A 109 16.17 15.51 9.49
CA LEU A 109 16.60 15.70 8.10
C LEU A 109 16.39 14.42 7.27
N LEU A 110 16.73 13.24 7.83
CA LEU A 110 16.46 11.96 7.16
C LEU A 110 14.97 11.72 6.96
N PHE A 111 14.14 12.02 7.97
CA PHE A 111 12.69 11.98 7.84
C PHE A 111 12.21 12.89 6.69
N PHE A 112 12.68 14.13 6.64
CA PHE A 112 12.35 15.08 5.57
C PHE A 112 12.74 14.54 4.19
N ILE A 113 13.98 14.04 4.03
CA ILE A 113 14.47 13.51 2.75
C ILE A 113 13.63 12.32 2.28
N ILE A 114 13.29 11.39 3.18
CA ILE A 114 12.48 10.22 2.80
C ILE A 114 11.08 10.64 2.37
N ILE A 115 10.40 11.52 3.13
CA ILE A 115 9.08 12.02 2.74
C ILE A 115 9.13 12.78 1.41
N LEU A 116 10.18 13.57 1.16
CA LEU A 116 10.37 14.24 -0.12
C LEU A 116 10.50 13.24 -1.29
N LEU A 117 11.24 12.14 -1.10
CA LEU A 117 11.36 11.09 -2.11
C LEU A 117 10.03 10.38 -2.36
N VAL A 118 9.24 10.13 -1.32
CA VAL A 118 7.89 9.57 -1.45
C VAL A 118 7.00 10.52 -2.25
N PHE A 119 6.96 11.81 -1.89
CA PHE A 119 6.20 12.82 -2.62
C PHE A 119 6.57 12.89 -4.12
N ILE A 120 7.87 12.88 -4.43
CA ILE A 120 8.35 12.85 -5.83
C ILE A 120 7.87 11.58 -6.54
N ALA A 121 7.93 10.42 -5.87
CA ALA A 121 7.45 9.16 -6.42
C ALA A 121 5.92 9.17 -6.65
N GLU A 122 5.13 9.77 -5.75
CA GLU A 122 3.68 9.93 -5.91
C GLU A 122 3.35 10.79 -7.13
N VAL A 123 4.01 11.95 -7.26
CA VAL A 123 3.83 12.85 -8.41
C VAL A 123 4.24 12.16 -9.72
N ALA A 124 5.40 11.47 -9.73
CA ALA A 124 5.85 10.73 -10.89
C ALA A 124 4.87 9.60 -11.27
N GLY A 125 4.38 8.85 -10.28
CA GLY A 125 3.38 7.80 -10.47
C GLY A 125 2.08 8.36 -11.06
N ALA A 126 1.58 9.48 -10.54
CA ALA A 126 0.41 10.16 -11.07
C ALA A 126 0.61 10.60 -12.53
N ILE A 127 1.77 11.18 -12.87
CA ILE A 127 2.11 11.55 -14.25
C ILE A 127 2.16 10.32 -15.15
N VAL A 128 2.80 9.22 -14.72
CA VAL A 128 2.85 7.98 -15.52
C VAL A 128 1.45 7.45 -15.79
N ILE A 129 0.61 7.40 -14.76
CA ILE A 129 -0.78 6.93 -14.90
C ILE A 129 -1.53 7.81 -15.90
N LEU A 130 -1.44 9.13 -15.77
CA LEU A 130 -2.22 10.09 -16.58
C LEU A 130 -1.71 10.27 -18.01
N ALA A 131 -0.40 10.40 -18.19
CA ALA A 131 0.22 10.71 -19.48
C ALA A 131 0.53 9.47 -20.33
N PHE A 132 0.75 8.31 -19.71
CA PHE A 132 1.20 7.09 -20.40
C PHE A 132 0.20 5.93 -20.29
N ARG A 133 -1.07 6.17 -20.68
CA ARG A 133 -2.12 5.13 -20.73
C ARG A 133 -1.68 3.82 -21.42
N PRO A 134 -1.01 3.84 -22.60
CA PRO A 134 -0.61 2.60 -23.27
C PRO A 134 0.40 1.77 -22.47
N LEU A 135 1.22 2.40 -21.64
CA LEU A 135 2.15 1.70 -20.76
C LEU A 135 1.38 1.03 -19.61
N VAL A 136 0.45 1.76 -18.99
CA VAL A 136 -0.41 1.25 -17.92
C VAL A 136 -1.21 0.04 -18.41
N ASP A 137 -1.83 0.14 -19.60
CA ASP A 137 -2.61 -0.96 -20.18
C ASP A 137 -1.77 -2.22 -20.42
N LYS A 138 -0.53 -2.08 -20.91
CA LYS A 138 0.42 -3.20 -21.06
C LYS A 138 0.78 -3.84 -19.72
N LEU A 139 1.03 -3.03 -18.68
CA LEU A 139 1.34 -3.53 -17.34
C LEU A 139 0.14 -4.27 -16.75
N LEU A 140 -1.07 -3.74 -16.91
CA LEU A 140 -2.31 -4.38 -16.46
C LEU A 140 -2.58 -5.68 -17.22
N GLN A 141 -2.34 -5.72 -18.53
CA GLN A 141 -2.46 -6.95 -19.31
C GLN A 141 -1.48 -8.02 -18.83
N LYS A 142 -0.21 -7.67 -18.61
CA LYS A 142 0.80 -8.59 -18.07
C LYS A 142 0.43 -9.07 -16.67
N ALA A 143 -0.10 -8.18 -15.82
CA ALA A 143 -0.59 -8.55 -14.51
C ALA A 143 -1.77 -9.54 -14.60
N GLY A 144 -2.70 -9.31 -15.53
CA GLY A 144 -3.84 -10.18 -15.77
C GLY A 144 -3.46 -11.57 -16.27
N LEU A 145 -2.54 -11.67 -17.24
CA LEU A 145 -2.05 -12.97 -17.72
C LEU A 145 -1.48 -13.81 -16.59
N ASN A 146 -0.73 -13.18 -15.70
CA ASN A 146 -0.06 -13.89 -14.63
C ASN A 146 -1.00 -14.18 -13.45
N ALA A 147 -2.05 -13.36 -13.27
CA ALA A 147 -3.15 -13.69 -12.37
C ALA A 147 -3.91 -14.93 -12.86
N VAL A 148 -4.24 -15.01 -14.17
CA VAL A 148 -4.88 -16.20 -14.76
C VAL A 148 -3.97 -17.43 -14.64
N ALA A 149 -2.67 -17.29 -14.93
CA ALA A 149 -1.71 -18.38 -14.75
C ALA A 149 -1.65 -18.86 -13.29
N SER A 150 -1.74 -17.94 -12.31
CA SER A 150 -1.81 -18.31 -10.90
C SER A 150 -3.07 -19.12 -10.56
N ILE A 151 -4.22 -18.79 -11.16
CA ILE A 151 -5.46 -19.56 -11.01
C ILE A 151 -5.25 -20.97 -11.59
N GLN A 152 -4.73 -21.08 -12.80
CA GLN A 152 -4.58 -22.36 -13.47
C GLN A 152 -3.59 -23.30 -12.76
N MET A 153 -2.48 -22.79 -12.25
CA MET A 153 -1.43 -23.62 -11.64
C MET A 153 -1.65 -23.92 -10.15
N GLU A 154 -2.21 -22.98 -9.39
CA GLU A 154 -2.19 -23.04 -7.92
C GLU A 154 -3.58 -23.15 -7.30
N TYR A 155 -4.65 -22.72 -7.97
CA TYR A 155 -5.99 -22.78 -7.41
C TYR A 155 -6.49 -24.23 -7.29
N GLY A 156 -6.86 -24.62 -6.06
CA GLY A 156 -7.21 -26.00 -5.68
C GLY A 156 -6.02 -26.85 -5.21
N LYS A 157 -4.79 -26.41 -5.46
CA LYS A 157 -3.55 -27.06 -5.01
C LYS A 157 -2.99 -26.38 -3.76
N ASN A 158 -2.92 -25.05 -3.78
CA ASN A 158 -2.43 -24.23 -2.69
C ASN A 158 -3.63 -23.67 -1.89
N PRO A 159 -3.81 -24.06 -0.62
CA PRO A 159 -4.96 -23.62 0.19
C PRO A 159 -4.96 -22.10 0.44
N ASP A 160 -3.79 -21.47 0.55
CA ASP A 160 -3.67 -20.03 0.80
C ASP A 160 -4.08 -19.23 -0.42
N LEU A 161 -3.58 -19.60 -1.61
CA LEU A 161 -3.98 -18.94 -2.86
C LEU A 161 -5.44 -19.20 -3.21
N THR A 162 -5.93 -20.40 -2.93
CA THR A 162 -7.35 -20.73 -3.08
C THR A 162 -8.19 -19.87 -2.13
N GLY A 163 -7.77 -19.72 -0.88
CA GLY A 163 -8.40 -18.86 0.11
C GLY A 163 -8.42 -17.39 -0.29
N LEU A 164 -7.31 -16.87 -0.82
CA LEU A 164 -7.20 -15.49 -1.31
C LEU A 164 -8.16 -15.23 -2.47
N TRP A 165 -8.20 -16.11 -3.46
CA TRP A 165 -9.13 -16.00 -4.58
C TRP A 165 -10.59 -16.13 -4.12
N ASN A 166 -10.89 -17.07 -3.22
CA ASN A 166 -12.22 -17.23 -2.64
C ASN A 166 -12.69 -15.97 -1.90
N SER A 167 -11.81 -15.39 -1.07
CA SER A 167 -12.09 -14.16 -0.34
C SER A 167 -12.29 -12.99 -1.31
N THR A 168 -11.44 -12.86 -2.32
CA THR A 168 -11.55 -11.82 -3.35
C THR A 168 -12.87 -11.92 -4.11
N MET A 169 -13.20 -13.10 -4.63
CA MET A 169 -14.45 -13.36 -5.36
C MET A 169 -15.68 -13.11 -4.50
N THR A 170 -15.63 -13.48 -3.21
CA THR A 170 -16.72 -13.25 -2.26
C THR A 170 -16.88 -11.77 -1.91
N THR A 171 -15.78 -11.07 -1.67
CA THR A 171 -15.79 -9.66 -1.25
C THR A 171 -16.23 -8.75 -2.39
N LEU A 172 -15.70 -8.98 -3.59
CA LEU A 172 -16.00 -8.16 -4.77
C LEU A 172 -17.25 -8.66 -5.52
N GLN A 173 -17.81 -9.82 -5.17
CA GLN A 173 -18.93 -10.46 -5.87
C GLN A 173 -18.63 -10.63 -7.37
N CYS A 174 -17.49 -11.23 -7.65
CA CYS A 174 -16.92 -11.43 -8.99
C CYS A 174 -16.44 -12.88 -9.17
N CYS A 175 -16.07 -13.27 -10.39
CA CYS A 175 -15.53 -14.61 -10.68
C CYS A 175 -14.35 -14.58 -11.65
N GLY A 176 -13.24 -15.20 -11.25
CA GLY A 176 -12.00 -15.21 -12.02
C GLY A 176 -11.38 -13.82 -12.16
N PHE A 177 -10.30 -13.70 -12.92
CA PHE A 177 -9.71 -12.40 -13.21
C PHE A 177 -10.53 -11.66 -14.27
N ASN A 178 -10.75 -12.30 -15.42
CA ASN A 178 -11.58 -11.84 -16.54
C ASN A 178 -12.99 -12.42 -16.47
N ASN A 179 -13.14 -13.71 -16.19
CA ASN A 179 -14.42 -14.43 -16.04
C ASN A 179 -14.19 -15.87 -15.52
N TYR A 180 -15.27 -16.66 -15.43
CA TYR A 180 -15.23 -18.04 -14.95
C TYR A 180 -14.34 -18.98 -15.80
N SER A 181 -14.13 -18.69 -17.09
CA SER A 181 -13.31 -19.52 -17.97
C SER A 181 -11.83 -19.49 -17.63
N ASP A 182 -11.37 -18.54 -16.81
CA ASP A 182 -9.99 -18.51 -16.30
C ASP A 182 -9.65 -19.77 -15.46
N PHE A 183 -10.67 -20.44 -14.91
CA PHE A 183 -10.51 -21.71 -14.18
C PHE A 183 -10.40 -22.93 -15.12
N ASN A 184 -10.65 -22.78 -16.43
CA ASN A 184 -10.49 -23.87 -17.37
C ASN A 184 -9.04 -24.37 -17.31
N ASN A 185 -8.87 -25.70 -17.30
CA ASN A 185 -7.57 -26.38 -17.15
C ASN A 185 -6.88 -26.21 -15.79
N SER A 186 -7.51 -25.56 -14.81
CA SER A 186 -6.98 -25.54 -13.44
C SER A 186 -7.04 -26.93 -12.79
N ASP A 187 -6.18 -27.17 -11.80
CA ASP A 187 -6.21 -28.41 -10.99
C ASP A 187 -7.59 -28.62 -10.34
N TYR A 188 -8.22 -27.55 -9.87
CA TYR A 188 -9.58 -27.57 -9.34
C TYR A 188 -10.61 -28.04 -10.39
N TYR A 189 -10.61 -27.46 -11.59
CA TYR A 189 -11.54 -27.84 -12.65
C TYR A 189 -11.31 -29.28 -13.11
N ASN A 190 -10.05 -29.71 -13.22
CA ASN A 190 -9.71 -31.07 -13.62
C ASN A 190 -10.22 -32.13 -12.64
N LYS A 191 -10.16 -31.84 -11.33
CA LYS A 191 -10.63 -32.72 -10.25
C LYS A 191 -12.15 -32.70 -10.07
N THR A 192 -12.76 -31.51 -10.08
CA THR A 192 -14.18 -31.34 -9.72
C THR A 192 -15.12 -31.30 -10.91
N LYS A 193 -14.57 -31.11 -12.12
CA LYS A 193 -15.31 -30.87 -13.37
C LYS A 193 -16.33 -29.72 -13.24
N GLY A 194 -15.97 -28.71 -12.46
CA GLY A 194 -16.78 -27.51 -12.26
C GLY A 194 -16.00 -26.32 -11.75
N TYR A 195 -16.74 -25.24 -11.50
CA TYR A 195 -16.23 -23.94 -11.11
C TYR A 195 -16.41 -23.70 -9.60
N PRO A 196 -15.62 -22.77 -9.01
CA PRO A 196 -15.80 -22.37 -7.62
C PRO A 196 -17.23 -21.90 -7.33
N PRO A 197 -17.77 -22.17 -6.13
CA PRO A 197 -19.15 -21.80 -5.80
C PRO A 197 -19.40 -20.28 -5.87
N GLN A 198 -18.38 -19.45 -5.64
CA GLN A 198 -18.47 -17.98 -5.74
C GLN A 198 -18.87 -17.52 -7.16
N CYS A 199 -18.50 -18.30 -8.17
CA CYS A 199 -18.86 -18.05 -9.56
C CYS A 199 -20.35 -18.27 -9.86
N CYS A 200 -21.11 -18.83 -8.90
CA CYS A 200 -22.47 -19.33 -9.11
C CYS A 200 -23.40 -18.91 -7.97
N SER A 201 -24.72 -19.00 -8.18
CA SER A 201 -25.73 -18.48 -7.23
C SER A 201 -26.18 -19.53 -6.22
N SER A 202 -25.65 -20.75 -6.30
CA SER A 202 -26.08 -21.89 -5.49
C SER A 202 -24.96 -22.38 -4.57
N PRO A 203 -25.26 -22.73 -3.31
CA PRO A 203 -24.31 -23.32 -2.37
C PRO A 203 -23.97 -24.79 -2.65
N GLN A 204 -24.42 -25.37 -3.76
CA GLN A 204 -24.14 -26.77 -4.12
C GLN A 204 -22.94 -26.88 -5.07
N PRO A 205 -21.74 -27.23 -4.57
CA PRO A 205 -20.61 -27.59 -5.42
C PRO A 205 -20.78 -29.01 -6.01
N PRO A 206 -20.22 -29.27 -7.20
CA PRO A 206 -19.50 -28.35 -8.09
C PRO A 206 -20.45 -27.52 -8.97
N CYS A 207 -20.07 -26.27 -9.24
CA CYS A 207 -20.84 -25.45 -10.17
C CYS A 207 -20.58 -25.88 -11.62
N ASN A 208 -21.64 -26.08 -12.41
CA ASN A 208 -21.53 -26.37 -13.84
C ASN A 208 -21.43 -25.08 -14.68
N GLN A 209 -21.03 -25.25 -15.95
CA GLN A 209 -20.87 -24.12 -16.88
C GLN A 209 -22.15 -23.33 -17.08
N THR A 210 -23.29 -24.01 -17.26
CA THR A 210 -24.60 -23.36 -17.47
C THR A 210 -24.98 -22.45 -16.30
N MET A 211 -24.69 -22.86 -15.05
CA MET A 211 -24.93 -22.04 -13.87
C MET A 211 -24.03 -20.81 -13.81
N ALA A 212 -22.74 -20.95 -14.15
CA ALA A 212 -21.80 -19.83 -14.20
C ALA A 212 -22.18 -18.81 -15.28
N GLU A 213 -22.58 -19.29 -16.46
CA GLU A 213 -23.07 -18.47 -17.57
C GLU A 213 -24.38 -17.76 -17.24
N THR A 214 -25.35 -18.48 -16.65
CA THR A 214 -26.66 -17.92 -16.28
C THR A 214 -26.54 -16.82 -15.23
N LYS A 215 -25.61 -16.96 -14.27
CA LYS A 215 -25.36 -15.89 -13.29
C LYS A 215 -24.69 -14.68 -13.94
N GLY A 216 -23.90 -14.89 -14.99
CA GLY A 216 -23.27 -13.80 -15.75
C GLY A 216 -22.36 -12.90 -14.90
N VAL A 217 -21.68 -13.48 -13.89
CA VAL A 217 -20.80 -12.70 -13.00
C VAL A 217 -19.61 -12.18 -13.81
N ILE A 218 -19.36 -10.88 -13.72
CA ILE A 218 -18.20 -10.26 -14.37
C ILE A 218 -16.89 -10.65 -13.67
N GLY A 219 -15.77 -10.55 -14.40
CA GLY A 219 -14.44 -10.74 -13.85
C GLY A 219 -14.11 -9.78 -12.72
N CYS A 220 -13.27 -10.24 -11.79
CA CYS A 220 -12.85 -9.44 -10.64
C CYS A 220 -12.10 -8.17 -11.07
N PHE A 221 -11.33 -8.21 -12.15
CA PHE A 221 -10.65 -7.03 -12.66
C PHE A 221 -11.64 -5.97 -13.17
N SER A 222 -12.63 -6.37 -13.97
CA SER A 222 -13.67 -5.47 -14.46
C SER A 222 -14.52 -4.90 -13.31
N LYS A 223 -14.84 -5.73 -12.32
CA LYS A 223 -15.56 -5.29 -11.11
C LYS A 223 -14.74 -4.29 -10.31
N PHE A 224 -13.46 -4.56 -10.09
CA PHE A 224 -12.54 -3.67 -9.39
C PHE A 224 -12.39 -2.32 -10.11
N LYS A 225 -12.24 -2.33 -11.43
CA LYS A 225 -12.22 -1.10 -12.25
C LYS A 225 -13.51 -0.29 -12.07
N LYS A 226 -14.67 -0.96 -12.10
CA LYS A 226 -15.96 -0.31 -11.87
C LYS A 226 -16.03 0.32 -10.47
N LEU A 227 -15.52 -0.36 -9.44
CA LEU A 227 -15.43 0.21 -8.09
C LEU A 227 -14.56 1.48 -8.06
N ILE A 228 -13.43 1.48 -8.76
CA ILE A 228 -12.56 2.66 -8.86
C ILE A 228 -13.30 3.80 -9.58
N ASP A 229 -13.94 3.51 -10.71
CA ASP A 229 -14.64 4.53 -11.50
C ASP A 229 -15.80 5.15 -10.67
N ASP A 230 -16.59 4.30 -10.00
CA ASP A 230 -17.72 4.70 -9.15
C ASP A 230 -17.27 5.52 -7.92
N ASN A 231 -16.06 5.28 -7.40
CA ASN A 231 -15.52 5.95 -6.21
C ASN A 231 -14.35 6.91 -6.52
N SER A 232 -14.17 7.27 -7.78
CA SER A 232 -12.98 8.00 -8.26
C SER A 232 -12.78 9.34 -7.55
N VAL A 233 -13.87 10.05 -7.24
CA VAL A 233 -13.84 11.33 -6.49
C VAL A 233 -13.24 11.14 -5.10
N VAL A 234 -13.66 10.09 -4.38
CA VAL A 234 -13.14 9.79 -3.03
C VAL A 234 -11.67 9.41 -3.10
N ILE A 235 -11.29 8.57 -4.07
CA ILE A 235 -9.90 8.12 -4.25
C ILE A 235 -8.99 9.32 -4.54
N VAL A 236 -9.37 10.19 -5.47
CA VAL A 236 -8.61 11.42 -5.78
C VAL A 236 -8.55 12.34 -4.56
N GLY A 237 -9.64 12.48 -3.81
CA GLY A 237 -9.68 13.27 -2.57
C GLY A 237 -8.70 12.75 -1.52
N VAL A 238 -8.66 11.43 -1.30
CA VAL A 238 -7.70 10.79 -0.38
C VAL A 238 -6.26 11.01 -0.85
N ALA A 239 -5.97 10.83 -2.15
CA ALA A 239 -4.63 11.05 -2.70
C ALA A 239 -4.15 12.50 -2.50
N LEU A 240 -5.00 13.49 -2.77
CA LEU A 240 -4.69 14.90 -2.52
C LEU A 240 -4.49 15.19 -1.02
N GLY A 241 -5.28 14.55 -0.16
CA GLY A 241 -5.14 14.65 1.29
C GLY A 241 -3.79 14.11 1.79
N ILE A 242 -3.34 12.97 1.26
CA ILE A 242 -2.03 12.38 1.57
C ILE A 242 -0.92 13.34 1.15
N ALA A 243 -0.94 13.83 -0.11
CA ALA A 243 0.04 14.78 -0.61
C ALA A 243 0.10 16.07 0.25
N ALA A 244 -1.05 16.58 0.71
CA ALA A 244 -1.09 17.73 1.61
C ALA A 244 -0.47 17.41 2.98
N LEU A 245 -0.76 16.25 3.56
CA LEU A 245 -0.17 15.81 4.82
C LEU A 245 1.35 15.64 4.73
N GLU A 246 1.87 15.14 3.60
CA GLU A 246 3.31 15.04 3.37
C GLU A 246 3.99 16.42 3.33
N ILE A 247 3.39 17.39 2.64
CA ILE A 247 3.88 18.77 2.62
C ILE A 247 3.87 19.36 4.03
N CYS A 248 2.79 19.17 4.78
CA CYS A 248 2.72 19.61 6.18
C CYS A 248 3.81 18.96 7.04
N ALA A 249 4.04 17.64 6.88
CA ALA A 249 5.08 16.92 7.61
C ALA A 249 6.49 17.44 7.26
N MET A 250 6.76 17.74 6.00
CA MET A 250 8.01 18.35 5.55
C MET A 250 8.21 19.74 6.16
N VAL A 251 7.18 20.59 6.14
CA VAL A 251 7.22 21.94 6.74
C VAL A 251 7.48 21.86 8.25
N VAL A 252 6.77 21.00 8.97
CA VAL A 252 6.94 20.82 10.42
C VAL A 252 8.34 20.28 10.74
N SER A 253 8.82 19.27 10.01
CA SER A 253 10.16 18.72 10.21
C SER A 253 11.23 19.80 10.05
N MET A 254 11.11 20.61 9.00
CA MET A 254 12.11 21.64 8.73
C MET A 254 12.03 22.82 9.70
N PHE A 255 10.82 23.18 10.14
CA PHE A 255 10.63 24.14 11.22
C PHE A 255 11.31 23.65 12.52
N LEU A 256 11.07 22.40 12.92
CA LEU A 256 11.71 21.82 14.11
C LEU A 256 13.24 21.75 13.95
N TYR A 257 13.73 21.34 12.78
CA TYR A 257 15.17 21.33 12.47
C TYR A 257 15.81 22.71 12.68
N CYS A 258 15.23 23.75 12.09
CA CYS A 258 15.75 25.12 12.20
C CYS A 258 15.72 25.63 13.65
N ARG A 259 14.65 25.35 14.40
CA ARG A 259 14.53 25.77 15.82
C ARG A 259 15.54 25.06 16.73
N ILE A 260 15.78 23.77 16.50
CA ILE A 260 16.82 23.02 17.23
C ILE A 260 18.21 23.54 16.81
N GLN A 261 18.39 23.94 15.56
CA GLN A 261 19.64 24.55 15.11
C GLN A 261 19.95 25.87 15.80
N SER A 262 18.97 26.77 15.90
CA SER A 262 19.13 28.05 16.59
C SER A 262 19.33 27.95 18.10
N THR A 263 18.99 26.81 18.72
CA THR A 263 19.17 26.62 20.17
C THR A 263 20.58 26.11 20.52
N VAL A 264 21.29 25.52 19.55
CA VAL A 264 22.61 24.87 19.77
C VAL A 264 23.78 25.69 19.22
N GLY A 265 23.53 26.66 18.33
CA GLY A 265 24.53 27.57 17.77
C GLY A 265 24.41 28.96 18.37
#